data_AF-S4P052-F1
#
_entry.id   AF-S4P052-F1
#
_cell.length_a   1.000
_cell.length_b   1.000
_cell.length_c   1.000
_cell.angle_alpha   90.00
_cell.angle_beta   90.00
_cell.angle_gamma   90.00
#
_symmetry.space_group_name_H-M   'P 1'
#
loop_
_entity.id
_entity.type
_entity.pdbx_description
1 polymer ?
#
loop_
_entity_poly.entity_id
_entity_poly.type
_entity_poly.pdbx_seq_one_letter_code
_entity_poly.pdbx_strand_id
1 'polypeptide(L)' 'MAENLSDFPFTALEICSETKKDQTLSRVVHFLQSGWPNKVNDRDLRVYWLHRSELSLQNGCVLLGCRV' A
#
# COMPACT_ATOMS: atom_id res chain seq x y z
N MET A 1 -24.34 -15.08 -5.50
CA MET A 1 -23.46 -14.32 -4.60
C MET A 1 -22.23 -13.92 -5.40
N ALA A 2 -22.28 -12.76 -6.06
CA ALA A 2 -21.16 -12.17 -6.77
C ALA A 2 -21.08 -10.75 -6.25
N GLU A 3 -20.19 -10.52 -5.28
CA GLU A 3 -19.94 -9.18 -4.78
C GLU A 3 -19.32 -8.38 -5.93
N ASN A 4 -20.01 -7.32 -6.30
CA ASN A 4 -19.81 -6.54 -7.51
C ASN A 4 -18.54 -5.69 -7.32
N LEU A 5 -17.41 -6.10 -7.89
CA LEU A 5 -16.13 -5.35 -7.91
C LEU A 5 -16.22 -3.98 -8.62
N SER A 6 -17.42 -3.55 -9.00
CA SER A 6 -17.70 -2.30 -9.72
C SER A 6 -17.83 -1.08 -8.80
N ASP A 7 -17.79 -1.25 -7.47
CA ASP A 7 -17.94 -0.17 -6.47
C ASP A 7 -16.59 0.29 -5.88
N PHE A 8 -15.46 -0.06 -6.48
CA PHE A 8 -14.18 0.59 -6.17
C PHE A 8 -13.88 1.60 -7.28
N PRO A 9 -14.13 2.91 -7.08
CA PRO A 9 -13.87 3.93 -8.10
C PRO A 9 -12.37 4.11 -8.41
N PHE A 10 -11.51 3.35 -7.76
CA PHE A 10 -10.07 3.38 -7.93
C PHE A 10 -9.62 2.06 -8.56
N THR A 11 -9.24 2.12 -9.83
CA THR A 11 -8.55 0.99 -10.48
C THR A 11 -7.19 0.80 -9.81
N ALA A 12 -6.68 -0.44 -9.68
CA ALA A 12 -5.33 -0.68 -9.13
C ALA A 12 -4.22 0.16 -9.80
N LEU A 13 -4.44 0.59 -11.04
CA LEU A 13 -3.60 1.53 -11.78
C LEU A 13 -3.69 2.98 -11.27
N GLU A 14 -4.88 3.45 -10.91
CA GLU A 14 -5.08 4.77 -10.30
C GLU A 14 -4.48 4.78 -8.89
N ILE A 15 -4.72 3.73 -8.11
CA ILE A 15 -4.09 3.55 -6.80
C ILE A 15 -2.58 3.51 -6.96
N CYS A 16 -2.03 2.82 -7.97
CA CYS A 16 -0.59 2.80 -8.24
C CYS A 16 -0.07 4.19 -8.63
N SER A 17 -0.79 4.95 -9.46
CA SER A 17 -0.42 6.32 -9.83
C SER A 17 -0.45 7.27 -8.65
N GLU A 18 -1.47 7.21 -7.80
CA GLU A 18 -1.56 8.00 -6.56
C GLU A 18 -0.51 7.56 -5.55
N THR A 19 -0.33 6.25 -5.35
CA THR A 19 0.74 5.65 -4.52
C THR A 19 2.13 6.09 -4.99
N LYS A 20 2.35 6.22 -6.30
CA LYS A 20 3.61 6.71 -6.86
C LYS A 20 3.78 8.22 -6.73
N LYS A 21 2.68 8.97 -6.76
CA LYS A 21 2.65 10.42 -6.56
C LYS A 21 2.91 10.79 -5.09
N ASP A 22 2.46 9.95 -4.17
CA ASP A 22 2.70 10.07 -2.75
C ASP A 22 4.11 9.60 -2.37
N GLN A 23 4.93 10.53 -1.89
CA GLN A 23 6.31 10.25 -1.46
C GLN A 23 6.38 9.23 -0.31
N THR A 24 5.32 9.15 0.51
CA THR A 24 5.18 8.18 1.60
C THR A 24 4.94 6.79 1.01
N LEU A 25 3.92 6.64 0.16
CA LEU A 25 3.55 5.35 -0.42
C LEU A 25 4.62 4.81 -1.38
N SER A 26 5.27 5.67 -2.15
CA SER A 26 6.43 5.28 -2.98
C SER A 26 7.57 4.69 -2.14
N ARG A 27 7.83 5.28 -0.95
CA ARG A 27 8.78 4.72 0.02
C ARG A 27 8.28 3.38 0.59
N VAL A 28 7.00 3.24 0.90
CA VAL A 28 6.40 1.96 1.34
C VAL A 28 6.58 0.88 0.29
N VAL A 29 6.28 1.16 -0.99
CA VAL A 29 6.51 0.23 -2.11
C VAL A 29 7.96 -0.22 -2.15
N HIS A 30 8.89 0.72 -2.04
CA HIS A 30 10.32 0.42 -2.00
C HIS A 30 10.69 -0.44 -0.78
N PHE A 31 10.12 -0.17 0.40
CA PHE A 31 10.35 -0.99 1.60
C PHE A 31 9.71 -2.37 1.53
N LEU A 32 8.61 -2.54 0.81
CA LEU A 32 8.01 -3.85 0.57
C LEU A 32 8.88 -4.70 -0.38
N GLN A 33 9.58 -4.07 -1.33
CA GLN A 33 10.52 -4.76 -2.24
C GLN A 33 11.92 -4.98 -1.63
N SER A 34 12.48 -3.96 -0.99
CA SER A 34 13.84 -3.94 -0.45
C SER A 34 13.93 -4.38 1.01
N GLY A 35 12.81 -4.48 1.72
CA GLY A 35 12.74 -4.69 3.15
C GLY A 35 12.55 -3.40 3.95
N TRP A 36 11.85 -3.51 5.08
CA TRP A 36 11.55 -2.37 5.94
C TRP A 36 12.74 -1.98 6.83
N PRO A 37 13.01 -0.68 7.01
CA PRO A 37 14.05 -0.23 7.93
C PRO A 37 13.66 -0.52 9.39
N ASN A 38 14.66 -0.65 10.26
CA ASN A 38 14.47 -0.90 11.69
C ASN A 38 13.77 0.27 12.42
N LYS A 39 13.89 1.49 11.89
CA LYS A 39 13.24 2.69 12.43
C LYS A 39 12.68 3.54 11.30
N VAL A 40 11.41 3.89 11.43
CA VAL A 40 10.71 4.84 10.56
C VAL A 40 10.34 6.05 11.42
N ASN A 41 10.88 7.22 11.07
CA ASN A 41 10.66 8.45 11.84
C ASN A 41 9.52 9.32 11.29
N ASP A 42 9.11 9.06 10.05
CA ASP A 42 7.94 9.66 9.41
C ASP A 42 6.65 9.13 10.04
N ARG A 43 5.79 10.02 10.53
CA ARG A 43 4.53 9.64 11.19
C ARG A 43 3.58 8.93 10.24
N ASP A 44 3.53 9.40 9.00
CA ASP A 44 2.70 8.82 7.94
C ASP A 44 3.18 7.41 7.58
N LEU A 45 4.50 7.22 7.39
CA LEU A 45 5.09 5.91 7.14
C LEU A 45 4.97 4.95 8.34
N ARG A 46 4.89 5.47 9.56
CA ARG A 46 4.82 4.65 10.79
C ARG A 46 3.57 3.77 10.83
N VAL A 47 2.44 4.27 10.35
CA VAL A 47 1.19 3.50 10.25
C VAL A 47 1.39 2.31 9.30
N TYR A 48 1.98 2.55 8.13
CA TYR A 48 2.30 1.48 7.19
C TYR A 48 3.33 0.50 7.73
N TRP A 49 4.35 0.97 8.46
CA TRP A 49 5.34 0.10 9.09
C TRP A 49 4.72 -0.80 10.17
N LEU A 50 3.77 -0.28 10.95
CA LEU A 50 3.05 -1.06 11.96
C LEU A 50 2.22 -2.16 11.30
N HIS A 51 1.52 -1.82 10.22
CA HIS A 51 0.69 -2.73 9.43
C HIS A 51 1.46 -3.47 8.32
N ARG A 52 2.80 -3.44 8.33
CA ARG A 52 3.63 -3.99 7.24
C ARG A 52 3.39 -5.46 6.96
N SER A 53 2.96 -6.22 7.97
CA SER A 53 2.61 -7.64 7.84
C SER A 53 1.29 -7.84 7.09
N GLU A 54 0.42 -6.84 7.10
CA GLU A 54 -0.85 -6.82 6.37
C GLU A 54 -0.71 -6.13 5.01
N LEU A 55 0.41 -5.44 4.76
CA LEU A 55 0.69 -4.80 3.48
C LEU A 55 1.26 -5.81 2.49
N SER A 56 0.65 -5.87 1.32
CA SER A 56 1.11 -6.66 0.18
C SER A 56 1.34 -5.74 -1.01
N LEU A 57 2.39 -6.03 -1.79
CA LEU A 57 2.66 -5.29 -3.01
C LEU A 57 2.23 -6.12 -4.22
N GLN A 58 1.29 -5.61 -5.00
CA GLN A 58 0.77 -6.28 -6.21
C GLN A 58 0.85 -5.33 -7.40
N ASN A 59 1.67 -5.65 -8.40
CA ASN A 59 1.85 -4.85 -9.63
C ASN A 59 2.15 -3.35 -9.37
N GLY A 60 2.89 -3.05 -8.30
CA GLY A 60 3.21 -1.68 -7.89
C GLY A 60 2.13 -0.98 -7.05
N CYS A 61 1.01 -1.66 -6.78
CA CYS A 61 -0.03 -1.20 -5.88
C CYS A 61 0.20 -1.75 -4.47
N VAL A 62 0.12 -0.87 -3.45
CA VAL A 62 0.17 -1.26 -2.04
C VAL A 62 -1.25 -1.63 -1.61
N LEU A 63 -1.44 -2.90 -1.28
CA LEU A 63 -2.70 -3.43 -0.76
C LEU A 63 -2.58 -3.63 0.74
N LEU A 64 -3.48 -3.01 1.51
CA LEU A 64 -3.68 -3.38 2.91
C LEU A 64 -4.65 -4.55 2.94
N GLY A 65 -4.25 -5.65 3.56
CA GLY A 65 -5.09 -6.83 3.75
C GLY A 65 -6.30 -6.48 4.59
N CYS A 66 -7.38 -6.02 3.96
CA CYS A 66 -8.69 -6.01 4.57
C CYS A 66 -9.08 -7.47 4.79
N ARG A 67 -9.05 -7.94 6.04
CA ARG A 67 -9.79 -9.14 6.42
C ARG A 67 -11.27 -8.80 6.25
N VAL A 68 -11.88 -9.35 5.20
CA VAL A 68 -13.33 -9.37 5.02
C VAL A 68 -14.02 -10.10 6.16
#